data_AF-A0A1V4KHJ2-F1
#
_entry.id   AF-A0A1V4KHJ2-F1
#
_cell.length_a   1.000
_cell.length_b   1.000
_cell.length_c   1.000
_cell.angle_alpha   90.00
_cell.angle_beta   90.00
_cell.angle_gamma   90.00
#
_symmetry.space_group_name_H-M   'P 1'
#
loop_
_entity.id
_entity.type
_entity.pdbx_description
1 polymer ?
#
loop_
_entity_poly.entity_id
_entity_poly.type
_entity_poly.pdbx_seq_one_letter_code
_entity_poly.pdbx_strand_id
1 'polypeptide(L)'
;MDHMCSHPVLSQCDAFQHFLTCPSTDEKTWKQGKRKAEKDEMVGANFFLTISVPTGPGTSLDLQEVESQVDGFKAFTKKMDESALQLNHTANEFARKQVTGFKKEYQKVGHSFKCLSQAFELDQQTFSTGLNQAIAFTAEAYDAIGDLFADQPRQDLNAVMDLLALYQGHLANFPDIIHVQKGNTLTCFLK
;
A
#
# COMPACT_ATOMS: atom_id res chain seq x y z
N MET A 1 8.32 3.05 6.60
CA MET A 1 9.26 2.97 7.73
C MET A 1 8.78 1.96 8.76
N ASP A 2 7.50 1.98 9.12
CA ASP A 2 6.90 1.07 10.11
C ASP A 2 7.28 -0.40 9.91
N HIS A 3 7.15 -0.93 8.68
CA HIS A 3 7.54 -2.31 8.35
C HIS A 3 9.01 -2.63 8.71
N MET A 4 9.95 -1.71 8.45
CA MET A 4 11.36 -1.91 8.77
C MET A 4 11.59 -1.91 10.28
N CYS A 5 10.95 -0.97 11.00
CA CYS A 5 11.08 -0.84 12.45
C CYS A 5 10.40 -1.98 13.22
N SER A 6 9.30 -2.54 12.69
CA SER A 6 8.58 -3.66 13.31
C SER A 6 9.20 -5.03 13.02
N HIS A 7 10.08 -5.14 12.03
CA HIS A 7 10.67 -6.41 11.64
C HIS A 7 11.80 -6.81 12.61
N PRO A 8 11.78 -8.01 13.23
CA PRO A 8 12.72 -8.38 14.28
C PRO A 8 14.18 -8.45 13.82
N VAL A 9 14.44 -8.80 12.56
CA VAL A 9 15.79 -8.81 11.97
C VAL A 9 16.19 -7.44 11.38
N LEU A 10 15.40 -6.89 10.43
CA LEU A 10 15.76 -5.63 9.75
C LEU A 10 15.89 -4.44 10.70
N SER A 11 15.06 -4.35 11.74
CA SER A 11 15.17 -3.27 12.73
C SER A 11 16.49 -3.29 13.50
N GLN A 12 17.14 -4.45 13.62
CA GLN A 12 18.40 -4.62 14.33
C GLN A 12 19.63 -4.46 13.42
N CYS A 13 19.44 -4.16 12.14
CA CYS A 13 20.54 -3.98 11.20
C CYS A 13 21.37 -2.73 11.56
N ASP A 14 22.69 -2.89 11.73
CA ASP A 14 23.65 -1.81 11.99
C ASP A 14 23.52 -0.66 10.98
N ALA A 15 23.36 -0.98 9.70
CA ALA A 15 23.22 0.02 8.63
C ALA A 15 21.92 0.83 8.80
N PHE A 16 20.83 0.17 9.22
CA PHE A 16 19.55 0.82 9.47
C PHE A 16 19.60 1.67 10.74
N GLN A 17 20.23 1.18 11.81
CA GLN A 17 20.45 1.95 13.04
C GLN A 17 21.31 3.19 12.78
N HIS A 18 22.40 3.06 12.02
CA HIS A 18 23.24 4.19 11.61
C HIS A 18 22.45 5.19 10.76
N PHE A 19 21.61 4.71 9.84
CA PHE A 19 20.71 5.57 9.05
C PHE A 19 19.78 6.43 9.90
N LEU A 20 19.25 5.89 11.00
CA LEU A 20 18.31 6.60 11.88
C LEU A 20 18.98 7.50 12.92
N THR A 21 20.14 7.10 13.42
CA THR A 21 20.76 7.71 14.60
C THR A 21 21.94 8.63 14.29
N CYS A 22 22.51 8.56 13.09
CA CYS A 22 23.60 9.44 12.70
C CYS A 22 23.11 10.90 12.60
N PRO A 23 23.72 11.86 13.32
CA PRO A 23 23.33 13.26 13.23
C PRO A 23 23.49 13.80 11.80
N SER A 24 22.50 14.55 11.32
CA SER A 24 22.51 15.14 9.98
C SER A 24 23.62 16.19 9.77
N THR A 25 24.17 16.71 10.87
CA THR A 25 25.26 17.69 10.87
C THR A 25 26.66 17.06 10.82
N ASP A 26 26.79 15.74 10.99
CA ASP A 26 28.08 15.04 10.99
C ASP A 26 28.29 14.19 9.73
N GLU A 27 28.65 14.88 8.64
CA GLU A 27 28.90 14.27 7.34
C GLU A 27 30.07 13.26 7.38
N LYS A 28 31.04 13.45 8.29
CA LYS A 28 32.20 12.58 8.41
C LYS A 28 31.78 11.22 8.97
N THR A 29 31.04 11.22 10.07
CA THR A 29 30.50 9.99 10.69
C THR A 29 29.53 9.29 9.75
N TRP A 30 28.68 10.04 9.03
CA TRP A 30 27.80 9.50 7.99
C TRP A 30 28.58 8.71 6.92
N LYS A 31 29.61 9.33 6.31
CA LYS A 31 30.44 8.70 5.27
C LYS A 31 31.18 7.47 5.79
N GLN A 32 31.63 7.48 7.04
CA GLN A 32 32.31 6.34 7.65
C GLN A 32 31.35 5.16 7.85
N GLY A 33 30.18 5.40 8.44
CA GLY A 33 29.18 4.34 8.64
C GLY A 33 28.65 3.78 7.31
N LYS A 34 28.43 4.63 6.31
CA LYS A 34 28.10 4.20 4.94
C LYS A 34 29.16 3.25 4.36
N ARG A 35 30.44 3.62 4.42
CA ARG A 35 31.56 2.77 3.96
C ARG A 35 31.71 1.48 4.76
N LYS A 36 31.35 1.49 6.05
CA LYS A 36 31.33 0.28 6.89
C LYS A 36 30.26 -0.69 6.38
N ALA A 37 29.04 -0.21 6.16
CA ALA A 37 27.94 -1.02 5.64
C ALA A 37 28.23 -1.57 4.23
N GLU A 38 28.86 -0.78 3.36
CA GLU A 38 29.26 -1.22 2.01
C GLU A 38 30.35 -2.31 2.00
N LYS A 39 31.11 -2.46 3.09
CA LYS A 39 32.19 -3.44 3.23
C LYS A 39 31.78 -4.68 4.04
N ASP A 40 30.51 -4.81 4.41
CA ASP A 40 30.04 -5.95 5.18
C ASP A 40 30.18 -7.25 4.36
N GLU A 41 30.84 -8.24 4.96
CA GLU A 41 31.07 -9.55 4.35
C GLU A 41 29.95 -10.55 4.65
N MET A 42 29.11 -10.26 5.66
CA MET A 42 28.01 -11.11 6.12
C MET A 42 26.72 -10.88 5.31
N VAL A 43 26.87 -10.75 3.99
CA VAL A 43 25.79 -10.48 3.04
C VAL A 43 25.45 -11.72 2.21
N GLY A 44 24.24 -11.74 1.63
CA GLY A 44 23.78 -12.86 0.80
C GLY A 44 23.76 -14.18 1.58
N ALA A 45 24.38 -15.23 1.03
CA ALA A 45 24.40 -16.54 1.68
C ALA A 45 25.18 -16.56 3.01
N ASN A 46 26.20 -15.69 3.18
CA ASN A 46 26.97 -15.62 4.42
C ASN A 46 26.12 -15.15 5.60
N PHE A 47 25.03 -14.43 5.33
CA PHE A 47 24.11 -13.99 6.37
C PHE A 47 23.54 -15.16 7.18
N PHE A 48 23.33 -16.33 6.56
CA PHE A 48 22.83 -17.52 7.25
C PHE A 48 23.77 -18.00 8.37
N LEU A 49 25.07 -17.68 8.32
CA LEU A 49 26.03 -17.99 9.39
C LEU A 49 25.81 -17.15 10.66
N THR A 50 25.07 -16.05 10.56
CA THR A 50 24.68 -15.22 11.72
C THR A 50 23.44 -15.77 12.45
N ILE A 51 22.75 -16.74 11.84
CA ILE A 51 21.51 -17.31 12.37
C ILE A 51 21.85 -18.58 13.16
N SER A 52 21.42 -18.61 14.42
CA SER A 52 21.47 -19.82 15.24
C SER A 52 20.16 -20.59 15.10
N VAL A 53 20.23 -21.85 14.67
CA VAL A 53 19.06 -22.74 14.56
C VAL A 53 18.86 -23.49 15.89
N PRO A 54 17.63 -23.67 16.39
CA PRO A 54 17.37 -24.44 17.60
C PRO A 54 17.94 -25.87 17.54
N THR A 55 18.71 -26.26 18.55
CA THR A 55 19.28 -27.60 18.70
C THR A 55 18.56 -28.37 19.80
N GLY A 56 17.89 -29.48 19.48
CA GLY A 56 17.23 -30.34 20.46
C GLY A 56 16.50 -31.54 19.85
N PRO A 57 15.98 -32.47 20.67
CA PRO A 57 15.15 -33.58 20.17
C PRO A 57 13.91 -33.03 19.44
N GLY A 58 13.68 -33.49 18.21
CA GLY A 58 12.54 -33.05 17.40
C GLY A 58 12.74 -31.72 16.65
N THR A 59 13.94 -31.14 16.64
CA THR A 59 14.23 -29.91 15.86
C THR A 59 14.74 -30.19 14.44
N SER A 60 14.99 -31.46 14.08
CA SER A 60 15.28 -31.85 12.70
C SER A 60 14.01 -31.81 11.87
N LEU A 61 14.01 -31.01 10.81
CA LEU A 61 12.91 -30.92 9.86
C LEU A 61 13.02 -32.00 8.79
N ASP A 62 11.89 -32.59 8.41
CA ASP A 62 11.81 -33.44 7.23
C ASP A 62 11.88 -32.56 5.97
N LEU A 63 12.87 -32.83 5.11
CA LEU A 63 13.06 -32.08 3.88
C LEU A 63 11.87 -32.18 2.92
N GLN A 64 11.16 -33.31 2.92
CA GLN A 64 9.97 -33.47 2.08
C GLN A 64 8.81 -32.60 2.59
N GLU A 65 8.65 -32.49 3.91
CA GLU A 65 7.66 -31.61 4.52
C GLU A 65 8.00 -30.13 4.23
N VAL A 66 9.27 -29.75 4.37
CA VAL A 66 9.74 -28.39 4.06
C VAL A 66 9.48 -28.06 2.58
N GLU A 67 9.77 -28.97 1.65
CA GLU A 67 9.49 -28.75 0.23
C GLU A 67 8.00 -28.56 -0.05
N SER A 68 7.14 -29.38 0.56
CA SER A 68 5.68 -29.25 0.47
C SER A 68 5.19 -27.89 0.97
N GLN A 69 5.72 -27.41 2.10
CA GLN A 69 5.41 -26.09 2.65
C GLN A 69 5.87 -24.96 1.70
N VAL A 70 7.07 -25.06 1.12
CA VAL A 70 7.58 -24.09 0.14
C VAL A 70 6.70 -24.05 -1.11
N ASP A 71 6.22 -25.19 -1.61
CA ASP A 71 5.31 -25.22 -2.75
C ASP A 71 3.93 -24.64 -2.44
N GLY A 72 3.40 -24.92 -1.26
CA GLY A 72 2.17 -24.26 -0.77
C GLY A 72 2.33 -22.75 -0.70
N PHE A 73 3.45 -22.27 -0.15
CA PHE A 73 3.74 -20.84 -0.05
C PHE A 73 3.96 -20.18 -1.42
N LYS A 74 4.60 -20.88 -2.36
CA LYS A 74 4.74 -20.42 -3.75
C LYS A 74 3.39 -20.22 -4.44
N ALA A 75 2.48 -21.18 -4.29
CA ALA A 75 1.14 -21.07 -4.85
C ALA A 75 0.35 -19.91 -4.19
N PHE A 76 0.46 -19.79 -2.86
CA PHE A 76 -0.17 -18.72 -2.10
C PHE A 76 0.31 -17.33 -2.54
N THR A 77 1.63 -17.08 -2.56
CA THR A 77 2.20 -15.77 -2.90
C THR A 77 1.85 -15.34 -4.32
N LYS A 78 1.89 -16.28 -5.28
CA LYS A 78 1.42 -16.02 -6.64
C LYS A 78 -0.04 -15.60 -6.68
N LYS A 79 -0.92 -16.35 -6.00
CA LYS A 79 -2.36 -16.03 -6.00
C LYS A 79 -2.65 -14.70 -5.30
N MET A 80 -1.93 -14.42 -4.21
CA MET A 80 -2.04 -13.16 -3.47
C MET A 80 -1.64 -11.97 -4.35
N ASP A 81 -0.55 -12.08 -5.12
CA ASP A 81 -0.09 -11.02 -6.02
C ASP A 81 -1.13 -10.70 -7.11
N GLU A 82 -1.64 -11.75 -7.79
CA GLU A 82 -2.71 -11.61 -8.78
C GLU A 82 -3.96 -10.93 -8.19
N SER A 83 -4.38 -11.36 -6.99
CA SER A 83 -5.53 -10.79 -6.30
C SER A 83 -5.31 -9.35 -5.81
N ALA A 84 -4.12 -9.03 -5.34
CA ALA A 84 -3.75 -7.67 -4.93
C ALA A 84 -3.73 -6.71 -6.14
N LEU A 85 -3.18 -7.16 -7.28
CA LEU A 85 -3.21 -6.43 -8.55
C LEU A 85 -4.64 -6.13 -9.00
N GLN A 86 -5.51 -7.14 -8.98
CA GLN A 86 -6.92 -6.98 -9.36
C GLN A 86 -7.66 -5.99 -8.46
N LEU A 87 -7.45 -6.08 -7.14
CA LEU A 87 -8.08 -5.17 -6.18
C LEU A 87 -7.55 -3.73 -6.36
N ASN A 88 -6.25 -3.56 -6.51
CA ASN A 88 -5.63 -2.25 -6.73
C ASN A 88 -6.19 -1.60 -8.00
N HIS A 89 -6.29 -2.36 -9.10
CA HIS A 89 -6.89 -1.88 -10.35
C HIS A 89 -8.34 -1.43 -10.16
N THR A 90 -9.16 -2.26 -9.50
CA THR A 90 -10.58 -1.96 -9.25
C THR A 90 -10.75 -0.73 -8.35
N ALA A 91 -9.94 -0.61 -7.29
CA ALA A 91 -9.95 0.53 -6.38
C ALA A 91 -9.55 1.83 -7.09
N ASN A 92 -8.51 1.77 -7.93
CA ASN A 92 -8.07 2.91 -8.74
C ASN A 92 -9.14 3.38 -9.73
N GLU A 93 -9.81 2.46 -10.41
CA GLU A 93 -10.93 2.79 -11.30
C GLU A 93 -12.09 3.44 -10.54
N PHE A 94 -12.43 2.90 -9.36
CA PHE A 94 -13.49 3.43 -8.54
C PHE A 94 -13.17 4.82 -8.00
N ALA A 95 -11.94 5.05 -7.52
CA ALA A 95 -11.47 6.36 -7.09
C ALA A 95 -11.58 7.40 -8.23
N ARG A 96 -11.15 7.07 -9.46
CA ARG A 96 -11.30 7.97 -10.62
C ARG A 96 -12.76 8.29 -10.92
N LYS A 97 -13.66 7.30 -10.83
CA LYS A 97 -15.10 7.50 -10.99
C LYS A 97 -15.69 8.41 -9.92
N GLN A 98 -15.25 8.31 -8.67
CA GLN A 98 -15.68 9.21 -7.61
C GLN A 98 -15.23 10.67 -7.87
N VAL A 99 -13.94 10.87 -8.18
CA VAL A 99 -13.34 12.20 -8.43
C VAL A 99 -13.95 12.93 -9.60
N THR A 100 -14.21 12.22 -10.70
CA THR A 100 -14.64 12.85 -11.96
C THR A 100 -16.09 12.54 -12.29
N GLY A 101 -16.47 11.28 -12.29
CA GLY A 101 -17.80 10.82 -12.71
C GLY A 101 -18.90 11.25 -11.75
N PHE A 102 -18.82 10.82 -10.48
CA PHE A 102 -19.85 11.13 -9.50
C PHE A 102 -19.95 12.62 -9.23
N LYS A 103 -18.81 13.30 -9.02
CA LYS A 103 -18.78 14.77 -8.92
C LYS A 103 -19.55 15.44 -10.05
N LYS A 104 -19.26 15.06 -11.30
CA LYS A 104 -19.91 15.63 -12.48
C LYS A 104 -21.43 15.40 -12.49
N GLU A 105 -21.88 14.20 -12.14
CA GLU A 105 -23.32 13.90 -12.12
C GLU A 105 -24.06 14.67 -11.03
N TYR A 106 -23.48 14.80 -9.83
CA TYR A 106 -24.06 15.63 -8.76
C TYR A 106 -24.12 17.10 -9.15
N GLN A 107 -23.04 17.65 -9.71
CA GLN A 107 -23.01 19.04 -10.20
C GLN A 107 -23.99 19.29 -11.35
N LYS A 108 -24.25 18.29 -12.20
CA LYS A 108 -25.27 18.38 -13.26
C LYS A 108 -26.69 18.50 -12.69
N VAL A 109 -26.98 17.79 -11.60
CA VAL A 109 -28.25 17.94 -10.87
C VAL A 109 -28.32 19.31 -10.20
N GLY A 110 -27.25 19.74 -9.52
CA GLY A 110 -27.13 21.08 -8.92
C GLY A 110 -27.39 22.19 -9.94
N HIS A 111 -26.75 22.12 -11.11
CA HIS A 111 -26.98 23.06 -12.21
C HIS A 111 -28.44 23.12 -12.66
N SER A 112 -29.13 21.97 -12.70
CA SER A 112 -30.55 21.93 -13.09
C SER A 112 -31.45 22.63 -12.06
N PHE A 113 -31.20 22.43 -10.76
CA PHE A 113 -31.88 23.19 -9.70
C PHE A 113 -31.58 24.69 -9.78
N LYS A 114 -30.33 25.05 -10.09
CA LYS A 114 -29.93 26.45 -10.26
C LYS A 114 -30.70 27.14 -11.40
N CYS A 115 -30.80 26.49 -12.56
CA CYS A 115 -31.58 27.00 -13.69
C CYS A 115 -33.07 27.17 -13.34
N LEU A 116 -33.65 26.22 -12.61
CA LEU A 116 -35.05 26.30 -12.15
C LEU A 116 -35.26 27.47 -11.18
N SER A 117 -34.36 27.61 -10.20
CA SER A 117 -34.39 28.73 -9.24
C SER A 117 -34.32 30.08 -9.96
N GLN A 118 -33.40 30.22 -10.92
CA GLN A 118 -33.28 31.44 -11.73
C GLN A 118 -34.55 31.77 -12.51
N ALA A 119 -35.24 30.77 -13.06
CA ALA A 119 -36.51 30.98 -13.74
C ALA A 119 -37.59 31.50 -12.78
N PHE A 120 -37.62 31.00 -11.54
CA PHE A 120 -38.61 31.41 -10.53
C PHE A 120 -38.32 32.82 -9.97
N GLU A 121 -37.07 33.29 -10.02
CA GLU A 121 -36.72 34.66 -9.64
C GLU A 121 -37.24 35.72 -10.61
N LEU A 122 -37.60 35.35 -11.85
CA LEU A 122 -38.11 36.29 -12.85
C LEU A 122 -39.50 36.86 -12.52
N ASP A 123 -40.34 36.12 -11.79
CA ASP A 123 -41.71 36.52 -11.45
C ASP A 123 -41.79 37.41 -10.18
N GLN A 124 -40.69 37.48 -9.40
CA GLN A 124 -40.50 38.38 -8.23
C GLN A 124 -41.68 38.44 -7.22
N GLN A 125 -42.45 37.36 -7.08
CA GLN A 125 -43.56 37.31 -6.11
C GLN A 125 -43.04 37.20 -4.67
N THR A 126 -43.47 38.11 -3.78
CA THR A 126 -42.98 38.15 -2.39
C THR A 126 -43.29 36.88 -1.58
N PHE A 127 -44.39 36.19 -1.88
CA PHE A 127 -44.76 34.96 -1.17
C PHE A 127 -43.91 33.74 -1.59
N SER A 128 -43.28 33.76 -2.76
CA SER A 128 -42.46 32.64 -3.27
C SER A 128 -40.98 32.77 -2.93
N THR A 129 -40.55 33.89 -2.34
CA THR A 129 -39.14 34.16 -2.01
C THR A 129 -38.48 33.04 -1.19
N GLY A 130 -39.17 32.52 -0.17
CA GLY A 130 -38.64 31.42 0.65
C GLY A 130 -38.46 30.10 -0.13
N LEU A 131 -39.37 29.80 -1.06
CA LEU A 131 -39.26 28.64 -1.93
C LEU A 131 -38.08 28.79 -2.91
N ASN A 132 -37.92 29.96 -3.52
CA ASN A 132 -36.84 30.22 -4.48
C ASN A 132 -35.46 30.05 -3.81
N GLN A 133 -35.32 30.56 -2.57
CA GLN A 133 -34.11 30.37 -1.76
C GLN A 133 -33.85 28.89 -1.44
N ALA A 134 -34.89 28.11 -1.11
CA ALA A 134 -34.73 26.68 -0.84
C ALA A 134 -34.28 25.90 -2.08
N ILE A 135 -34.78 26.25 -3.27
CA ILE A 135 -34.35 25.62 -4.54
C ILE A 135 -32.90 26.00 -4.86
N ALA A 136 -32.51 27.27 -4.67
CA ALA A 136 -31.13 27.73 -4.85
C ALA A 136 -30.17 27.00 -3.89
N PHE A 137 -30.53 26.91 -2.61
CA PHE A 137 -29.76 26.17 -1.61
C PHE A 137 -29.61 24.70 -1.97
N THR A 138 -30.67 24.08 -2.51
CA THR A 138 -30.61 22.68 -2.97
C THR A 138 -29.59 22.53 -4.09
N ALA A 139 -29.50 23.48 -5.02
CA ALA A 139 -28.48 23.46 -6.08
C ALA A 139 -27.06 23.44 -5.48
N GLU A 140 -26.78 24.34 -4.54
CA GLU A 140 -25.50 24.42 -3.85
C GLU A 140 -25.19 23.15 -3.05
N ALA A 141 -26.20 22.55 -2.41
CA ALA A 141 -26.04 21.29 -1.69
C ALA A 141 -25.62 20.14 -2.62
N TYR A 142 -26.20 20.06 -3.82
CA TYR A 142 -25.78 19.06 -4.83
C TYR A 142 -24.35 19.29 -5.32
N ASP A 143 -23.95 20.55 -5.55
CA ASP A 143 -22.58 20.89 -5.91
C ASP A 143 -21.60 20.46 -4.79
N ALA A 144 -21.94 20.75 -3.53
CA ALA A 144 -21.14 20.36 -2.38
C ALA A 144 -21.03 18.83 -2.20
N ILE A 145 -22.10 18.07 -2.45
CA ILE A 145 -22.05 16.60 -2.45
C ILE A 145 -21.08 16.10 -3.54
N GLY A 146 -21.06 16.74 -4.71
CA GLY A 146 -20.11 16.43 -5.77
C GLY A 146 -18.66 16.60 -5.33
N ASP A 147 -18.36 17.68 -4.59
CA ASP A 147 -17.03 17.92 -4.02
C ASP A 147 -16.67 16.87 -2.94
N LEU A 148 -17.63 16.49 -2.08
CA LEU A 148 -17.42 15.42 -1.09
C LEU A 148 -17.05 14.09 -1.76
N PHE A 149 -17.71 13.71 -2.86
CA PHE A 149 -17.34 12.51 -3.62
C PHE A 149 -15.93 12.62 -4.22
N ALA A 150 -15.49 13.80 -4.61
CA ALA A 150 -14.14 13.96 -5.14
C ALA A 150 -13.04 13.88 -4.08
N ASP A 151 -13.34 14.25 -2.83
CA ASP A 151 -12.41 14.13 -1.72
C ASP A 151 -12.44 12.75 -1.05
N GLN A 152 -13.52 11.98 -1.24
CA GLN A 152 -13.71 10.69 -0.58
C GLN A 152 -12.55 9.70 -0.73
N PRO A 153 -11.94 9.48 -1.92
CA PRO A 153 -10.85 8.49 -2.06
C PRO A 153 -9.66 8.71 -1.12
N ARG A 154 -9.42 9.96 -0.69
CA ARG A 154 -8.33 10.28 0.25
C ARG A 154 -8.59 9.74 1.66
N GLN A 155 -9.85 9.50 2.00
CA GLN A 155 -10.27 9.06 3.33
C GLN A 155 -10.29 7.53 3.46
N ASP A 156 -10.37 6.80 2.34
CA ASP A 156 -10.50 5.34 2.34
C ASP A 156 -9.59 4.64 1.31
N LEU A 157 -9.81 4.86 0.02
CA LEU A 157 -9.21 4.08 -1.05
C LEU A 157 -7.71 4.28 -1.18
N ASN A 158 -7.21 5.50 -0.97
CA ASN A 158 -5.78 5.80 -1.08
C ASN A 158 -4.97 4.99 -0.06
N ALA A 159 -5.42 4.92 1.19
CA ALA A 159 -4.74 4.15 2.23
C ALA A 159 -4.72 2.65 1.91
N VAL A 160 -5.81 2.12 1.34
CA VAL A 160 -5.88 0.72 0.88
C VAL A 160 -4.89 0.48 -0.27
N MET A 161 -4.84 1.38 -1.26
CA MET A 161 -3.93 1.25 -2.40
C MET A 161 -2.46 1.34 -1.99
N ASP A 162 -2.12 2.22 -1.05
CA ASP A 162 -0.76 2.32 -0.49
C ASP A 162 -0.35 1.03 0.22
N LEU A 163 -1.25 0.43 0.99
CA LEU A 163 -1.02 -0.88 1.63
C LEU A 163 -0.83 -1.99 0.60
N LEU A 164 -1.65 -2.04 -0.45
CA LEU A 164 -1.51 -3.02 -1.53
C LEU A 164 -0.16 -2.87 -2.25
N ALA A 165 0.27 -1.63 -2.52
CA ALA A 165 1.57 -1.37 -3.13
C ALA A 165 2.74 -1.85 -2.25
N LEU A 166 2.66 -1.67 -0.93
CA LEU A 166 3.64 -2.22 0.01
C LEU A 166 3.72 -3.75 -0.08
N TYR A 167 2.58 -4.43 -0.06
CA TYR A 167 2.54 -5.89 -0.16
C TYR A 167 3.00 -6.42 -1.52
N GLN A 168 2.68 -5.74 -2.63
CA GLN A 168 3.21 -6.08 -3.94
C GLN A 168 4.75 -5.98 -3.97
N GLY A 169 5.32 -4.96 -3.33
CA GLY A 169 6.76 -4.85 -3.14
C GLY A 169 7.36 -6.03 -2.37
N HIS A 170 6.67 -6.53 -1.34
CA HIS A 170 7.10 -7.74 -0.62
C HIS A 170 6.99 -8.99 -1.49
N LEU A 171 5.86 -9.17 -2.17
CA LEU A 171 5.57 -10.33 -3.00
C LEU A 171 6.56 -10.48 -4.15
N ALA A 172 7.03 -9.37 -4.72
CA ALA A 172 8.05 -9.36 -5.77
C ALA A 172 9.40 -9.99 -5.37
N ASN A 173 9.71 -10.09 -4.07
CA ASN A 173 10.97 -10.70 -3.59
C ASN A 173 10.88 -12.23 -3.46
N PHE A 174 9.68 -12.79 -3.29
CA PHE A 174 9.53 -14.22 -3.00
C PHE A 174 9.91 -15.16 -4.14
N PRO A 175 9.73 -14.84 -5.45
CA PRO A 175 10.19 -15.71 -6.53
C PRO A 175 11.67 -16.08 -6.41
N ASP A 176 12.55 -15.11 -6.14
CA ASP A 176 13.99 -15.34 -6.01
C ASP A 176 14.33 -16.10 -4.72
N ILE A 177 13.70 -15.75 -3.60
CA ILE A 177 13.88 -16.45 -2.31
C ILE A 177 13.50 -17.93 -2.43
N ILE A 178 12.35 -18.22 -3.04
CA ILE A 178 11.85 -19.58 -3.25
C ILE A 178 12.76 -20.34 -4.22
N HIS A 179 13.26 -19.68 -5.27
CA HIS A 179 14.19 -20.28 -6.22
C HIS A 179 15.48 -20.74 -5.54
N VAL A 180 16.08 -19.89 -4.71
CA VAL A 180 17.29 -20.22 -3.93
C VAL A 180 17.02 -21.40 -3.00
N GLN A 181 15.90 -21.40 -2.27
CA GLN A 181 15.57 -22.49 -1.36
C GLN A 181 15.41 -23.84 -2.08
N LYS A 182 14.67 -23.87 -3.20
CA LYS A 182 14.50 -25.11 -3.98
C LYS A 182 15.81 -25.63 -4.58
N GLY A 183 16.69 -24.73 -5.04
CA GLY A 183 18.02 -25.11 -5.53
C GLY A 183 18.89 -25.77 -4.44
N ASN A 184 18.81 -25.27 -3.21
CA ASN A 184 19.54 -25.82 -2.06
C ASN A 184 18.97 -27.18 -1.60
N THR A 185 17.64 -27.34 -1.59
CA THR A 185 17.01 -28.62 -1.27
C THR A 185 17.43 -29.73 -2.26
N LEU A 186 17.44 -29.43 -3.56
CA LEU A 186 17.87 -30.38 -4.59
C LEU A 186 19.33 -30.83 -4.43
N THR A 187 20.22 -29.93 -4.01
CA THR A 187 21.64 -30.26 -3.78
C THR A 187 21.87 -31.08 -2.51
N CYS A 188 20.99 -30.95 -1.50
CA CYS A 188 20.98 -31.84 -0.33
C CYS A 188 20.48 -33.25 -0.64
N PHE A 189 19.53 -33.41 -1.57
CA PHE A 189 19.03 -34.73 -1.98
C PHE A 189 19.97 -35.50 -2.92
N LEU A 190 20.91 -34.82 -3.58
CA LEU A 190 21.87 -35.42 -4.52
C LEU A 190 23.23 -35.79 -3.88
N LYS A 191 23.41 -35.54 -2.59
CA LYS A 191 24.57 -35.97 -1.78
C LYS A 191 24.15 -37.06 -0.81
#